data_AF-A0A8S3JDI5-F1
#
_entry.id   AF-A0A8S3JDI5-F1
#
_cell.length_a   1.000
_cell.length_b   1.000
_cell.length_c   1.000
_cell.angle_alpha   90.00
_cell.angle_beta   90.00
_cell.angle_gamma   90.00
#
_symmetry.space_group_name_H-M   'P 1'
#
loop_
_entity.id
_entity.type
_entity.pdbx_description
1 polymer ?
#
loop_
_entity_poly.entity_id
_entity_poly.type
_entity_poly.pdbx_seq_one_letter_code
_entity_poly.pdbx_strand_id
1 'polypeptide(L)'
;SRDFSPVNAQWSSNSTGKGQEPFRLIMQDSGNLLIRDAKNQLIWSTRTAGKGVKPHYLVMQIDRNLVLYDGHHQPIWASNTTKW
;
A
#
# COMPACT_ATOMS: atom_id res chain seq x y z
N SER A 1 17.46 7.27 -7.42
CA SER A 1 16.13 7.88 -7.61
C SER A 1 15.66 8.41 -6.26
N ARG A 2 15.86 9.70 -5.94
CA ARG A 2 15.54 10.24 -4.59
C ARG A 2 14.36 11.21 -4.55
N ASP A 3 13.92 11.74 -5.70
CA ASP A 3 12.95 12.86 -5.71
C ASP A 3 11.85 12.74 -6.78
N PHE A 4 11.54 11.53 -7.27
CA PHE A 4 10.41 11.39 -8.18
C PHE A 4 9.09 11.37 -7.41
N SER A 5 8.56 12.56 -7.14
CA SER A 5 7.13 12.78 -6.99
C SER A 5 6.66 13.56 -8.21
N PRO A 6 6.09 12.90 -9.24
CA PRO A 6 5.63 13.62 -10.42
C PRO A 6 4.57 14.64 -10.00
N VAL A 7 4.50 15.75 -10.73
CA VAL A 7 3.62 16.90 -10.44
C VAL A 7 2.12 16.50 -10.31
N ASN A 8 1.77 15.27 -10.72
CA ASN A 8 0.42 14.71 -10.68
C ASN A 8 0.27 13.46 -9.78
N ALA A 9 1.23 13.18 -8.87
CA ALA A 9 1.10 12.07 -7.92
C ALA A 9 -0.18 12.23 -7.08
N GLN A 10 -1.13 11.31 -7.21
CA GLN A 10 -2.41 11.37 -6.50
C GLN A 10 -2.33 10.75 -5.09
N TRP A 11 -1.39 9.83 -4.88
CA TRP A 11 -1.14 9.21 -3.58
C TRP A 11 0.34 8.85 -3.43
N SER A 12 0.82 8.87 -2.18
CA SER A 12 2.15 8.41 -1.78
C SER A 12 2.12 7.88 -0.36
N SER A 13 3.01 6.92 -0.05
CA SER A 13 3.24 6.44 1.32
C SER A 13 3.90 7.48 2.24
N ASN A 14 4.33 8.63 1.70
CA ASN A 14 5.04 9.69 2.43
C ASN A 14 6.26 9.15 3.20
N SER A 15 7.03 8.30 2.52
CA SER A 15 8.21 7.62 3.06
C SER A 15 9.52 8.03 2.40
N THR A 16 9.54 9.12 1.62
CA THR A 16 10.76 9.69 1.08
C THR A 16 11.75 10.00 2.21
N GLY A 17 13.01 9.61 2.02
CA GLY A 17 14.07 9.80 3.02
C GLY A 17 14.01 8.87 4.23
N LYS A 18 13.08 7.90 4.28
CA LYS A 18 12.99 6.90 5.36
C LYS A 18 13.56 5.54 4.93
N GLY A 19 14.34 4.91 5.80
CA GLY A 19 14.89 3.56 5.60
C GLY A 19 16.04 3.51 4.59
N GLN A 20 16.51 2.30 4.30
CA GLN A 20 17.61 2.04 3.37
C GLN A 20 17.20 1.06 2.26
N GLU A 21 17.58 1.37 1.02
CA GLU A 21 17.30 0.51 -0.14
C GLU A 21 18.00 -0.87 -0.02
N PRO A 22 17.44 -1.95 -0.60
CA PRO A 22 16.18 -1.99 -1.35
C PRO A 22 14.92 -1.96 -0.47
N PHE A 23 13.86 -1.36 -1.01
CA PHE A 23 12.53 -1.35 -0.39
C PHE A 23 11.64 -2.45 -0.97
N ARG A 24 10.77 -3.02 -0.13
CA ARG A 24 9.81 -4.06 -0.52
C ARG A 24 8.42 -3.68 -0.04
N LEU A 25 7.44 -3.72 -0.94
CA LEU A 25 6.02 -3.68 -0.63
C LEU A 25 5.53 -5.12 -0.47
N ILE A 26 4.95 -5.46 0.69
CA ILE A 26 4.60 -6.84 1.04
C ILE A 26 3.16 -6.88 1.53
N MET A 27 2.34 -7.70 0.89
CA MET A 27 1.03 -8.08 1.40
C MET A 27 1.22 -9.23 2.40
N GLN A 28 1.03 -8.95 3.68
CA GLN A 28 1.15 -9.98 4.71
C GLN A 28 -0.13 -10.80 4.83
N ASP A 29 0.04 -12.06 5.22
CA ASP A 29 -1.03 -12.97 5.62
C ASP A 29 -2.00 -12.41 6.65
N SER A 30 -1.56 -11.49 7.50
CA SER A 30 -2.43 -10.84 8.49
C SER A 30 -3.44 -9.85 7.89
N GLY A 31 -3.40 -9.61 6.58
CA GLY A 31 -4.19 -8.56 5.92
C GLY A 31 -3.54 -7.18 5.98
N ASN A 32 -2.28 -7.08 6.41
CA ASN A 32 -1.54 -5.83 6.44
C ASN A 32 -0.63 -5.66 5.21
N LEU A 33 -0.82 -4.59 4.45
CA LEU A 33 0.11 -4.19 3.39
C LEU A 33 1.15 -3.24 4.00
N LEU A 34 2.43 -3.54 3.80
CA LEU A 34 3.51 -2.74 4.38
C LEU A 34 4.67 -2.49 3.44
N ILE A 35 5.45 -1.46 3.74
CA ILE A 35 6.76 -1.20 3.15
C ILE A 35 7.81 -1.50 4.21
N ARG A 36 8.82 -2.29 3.85
CA ARG A 36 10.03 -2.50 4.66
C ARG A 36 11.28 -2.21 3.84
N ASP A 37 12.35 -1.91 4.54
CA ASP A 37 13.65 -1.60 3.95
C ASP A 37 14.58 -2.85 3.92
N ALA A 38 15.85 -2.66 3.55
CA ALA A 38 16.85 -3.72 3.48
C ALA A 38 17.11 -4.41 4.83
N LYS A 39 16.96 -3.65 5.93
CA LYS A 39 17.18 -4.12 7.30
C LYS A 39 15.91 -4.73 7.92
N ASN A 40 14.88 -4.95 7.10
CA ASN A 40 13.54 -5.38 7.53
C ASN A 40 12.83 -4.36 8.45
N GLN A 41 13.28 -3.12 8.50
CA GLN A 41 12.62 -2.06 9.29
C GLN A 41 11.30 -1.69 8.63
N LEU A 42 10.23 -1.58 9.43
CA LEU A 42 8.92 -1.10 8.97
C LEU A 42 8.99 0.38 8.63
N ILE A 43 8.65 0.73 7.39
CA ILE A 43 8.68 2.10 6.88
C ILE A 43 7.27 2.70 6.81
N TRP A 44 6.29 1.92 6.35
CA TRP A 44 4.89 2.33 6.20
C TRP A 44 3.97 1.11 6.24
N SER A 45 2.70 1.30 6.59
CA SER A 45 1.69 0.23 6.58
C SER A 45 0.26 0.78 6.50
N THR A 46 -0.65 0.02 5.88
CA THR A 46 -2.11 0.29 5.87
C THR A 46 -2.76 0.17 7.24
N ARG A 47 -2.11 -0.50 8.19
CA ARG A 47 -2.63 -0.82 9.54
C ARG A 47 -3.95 -1.59 9.50
N THR A 48 -4.01 -2.59 8.63
CA THR A 48 -5.21 -3.42 8.38
C THR A 48 -5.07 -4.85 8.90
N ALA A 49 -4.05 -5.12 9.71
CA ALA A 49 -3.86 -6.43 10.33
C ALA A 49 -5.13 -6.88 11.08
N GLY A 50 -5.57 -8.11 10.82
CA GLY A 50 -6.77 -8.71 11.44
C GLY A 50 -8.10 -8.22 10.89
N LYS A 51 -8.10 -7.43 9.80
CA LYS A 51 -9.33 -7.00 9.13
C LYS A 51 -9.67 -7.89 7.93
N GLY A 52 -10.97 -8.11 7.73
CA GLY A 52 -11.51 -8.93 6.63
C GLY A 52 -11.11 -10.39 6.70
N VAL A 53 -11.40 -11.14 5.64
CA VAL A 53 -11.03 -12.55 5.49
C VAL A 53 -9.96 -12.76 4.43
N LYS A 54 -9.15 -13.81 4.56
CA LYS A 54 -8.17 -14.19 3.52
C LYS A 54 -8.89 -14.76 2.28
N PRO A 55 -8.30 -14.70 1.07
CA PRO A 55 -7.04 -14.02 0.75
C PRO A 55 -7.20 -12.50 0.65
N HIS A 56 -6.14 -11.76 0.96
CA HIS A 56 -6.08 -10.32 0.79
C HIS A 56 -5.32 -9.97 -0.49
N TYR A 57 -5.82 -8.99 -1.23
CA TYR A 57 -5.21 -8.59 -2.50
C TYR A 57 -5.39 -7.10 -2.79
N LEU A 58 -4.39 -6.52 -3.44
CA LEU A 58 -4.34 -5.10 -3.79
C LEU A 58 -4.68 -4.93 -5.26
N VAL A 59 -5.63 -4.05 -5.59
CA VAL A 59 -6.12 -3.81 -6.95
C VAL A 59 -5.94 -2.35 -7.32
N MET A 60 -5.29 -2.10 -8.45
CA MET A 60 -5.35 -0.79 -9.12
C MET A 60 -6.56 -0.80 -10.05
N GLN A 61 -7.58 -0.01 -9.69
CA GLN A 61 -8.85 0.05 -10.40
C GLN A 61 -8.79 1.02 -11.57
N ILE A 62 -9.73 0.85 -12.52
CA ILE A 62 -9.83 1.70 -13.73
C ILE A 62 -10.18 3.16 -13.40
N ASP A 63 -10.82 3.39 -12.25
CA ASP A 63 -11.19 4.70 -11.73
C ASP A 63 -10.01 5.42 -11.04
N ARG A 64 -8.80 4.86 -11.12
CA ARG A 64 -7.55 5.35 -10.50
C ARG A 64 -7.43 5.16 -8.99
N ASN A 65 -8.32 4.39 -8.38
CA ASN A 65 -8.20 4.04 -6.97
C ASN A 65 -7.32 2.80 -6.77
N LEU A 66 -6.47 2.82 -5.74
CA LEU A 66 -5.72 1.65 -5.30
C LEU A 66 -6.39 1.11 -4.04
N VAL A 67 -6.97 -0.09 -4.13
CA VAL A 67 -7.85 -0.63 -3.09
C VAL A 67 -7.35 -1.99 -2.62
N LEU A 68 -7.28 -2.16 -1.31
CA LEU A 68 -7.03 -3.43 -0.64
C LEU A 68 -8.37 -4.12 -0.37
N TYR A 69 -8.53 -5.32 -0.91
CA TYR A 69 -9.70 -6.16 -0.75
C TYR A 69 -9.43 -7.38 0.10
N ASP A 70 -10.50 -7.90 0.69
CA ASP A 70 -10.54 -9.19 1.37
C ASP A 70 -11.10 -10.31 0.47
N GLY A 71 -11.10 -11.53 0.97
CA GLY A 71 -11.55 -12.73 0.24
C GLY A 71 -13.03 -12.74 -0.13
N HIS A 72 -13.84 -11.86 0.47
CA HIS A 72 -15.25 -11.64 0.12
C HIS A 72 -15.45 -10.41 -0.78
N HIS A 73 -14.36 -9.89 -1.35
CA HIS A 73 -14.34 -8.71 -2.21
C HIS A 73 -14.79 -7.43 -1.48
N GLN A 74 -14.63 -7.39 -0.15
CA GLN A 74 -14.92 -6.19 0.64
C GLN A 74 -13.68 -5.28 0.70
N PRO A 75 -13.83 -3.96 0.46
CA PRO A 75 -12.72 -3.03 0.56
C PRO A 75 -12.34 -2.82 2.04
N ILE A 76 -11.08 -3.07 2.37
CA ILE A 76 -10.52 -2.88 3.72
C ILE A 76 -9.78 -1.55 3.84
N TRP A 77 -9.18 -1.08 2.75
CA TRP A 77 -8.46 0.19 2.67
C TRP A 77 -8.44 0.69 1.23
N ALA A 78 -8.39 2.02 1.03
CA ALA A 78 -8.25 2.64 -0.27
C ALA A 78 -7.31 3.85 -0.20
N SER A 79 -6.62 4.16 -1.31
CA SER A 79 -5.85 5.39 -1.48
C SER A 79 -6.74 6.63 -1.58
N ASN A 80 -8.04 6.45 -1.86
CA ASN A 80 -9.03 7.51 -2.09
C ASN A 80 -8.63 8.44 -3.24
N THR A 81 -8.20 7.84 -4.34
CA THR A 81 -7.74 8.56 -5.54
C THR A 81 -8.65 8.42 -6.75
N THR A 82 -9.88 7.94 -6.53
CA THR A 82 -10.91 7.81 -7.56
C THR A 82 -11.07 9.14 -8.34
N LYS A 83 -11.00 9.05 -9.67
CA LYS A 83 -11.37 10.11 -10.61
C LYS A 83 -12.14 9.48 -11.77
N TRP A 84 -13.29 10.06 -12.05
CA TRP A 84 -14.13 9.75 -13.21
C TRP A 84 -13.74 10.62 -14.40
#